data_AF-A0A7K0J6B9-F1
#
_entry.id   AF-A0A7K0J6B9-F1
#
_cell.length_a   1.000
_cell.length_b   1.000
_cell.length_c   1.000
_cell.angle_alpha   90.00
_cell.angle_beta   90.00
_cell.angle_gamma   90.00
#
_symmetry.space_group_name_H-M   'P 1'
#
loop_
_entity.id
_entity.type
_entity.pdbx_description
1 polymer ?
#
loop_
_entity_poly.entity_id
_entity_poly.type
_entity_poly.pdbx_seq_one_letter_code
_entity_poly.pdbx_strand_id
1 'polypeptide(L)' 'MIDPQIIDAVWAWLPPRPDRRRTVTPSIAAAQLGLTPAQVTAALATLRRQGRIAYSRRGQPYKSIGDAECSSTHRD' A
#
# COMPACT_ATOMS: atom_id res chain seq x y z
N MET A 1 -17.75 8.82 0.89
CA MET A 1 -17.00 8.31 2.05
C MET A 1 -16.73 6.84 1.78
N ILE A 2 -15.48 6.37 1.84
CA ILE A 2 -15.18 4.97 1.51
C ILE A 2 -15.44 4.09 2.74
N ASP A 3 -15.88 2.85 2.51
CA ASP A 3 -16.19 1.95 3.60
C ASP A 3 -14.92 1.58 4.40
N PRO A 4 -14.94 1.67 5.74
CA PRO A 4 -13.77 1.35 6.56
C PRO A 4 -13.33 -0.12 6.43
N GLN A 5 -14.24 -1.05 6.11
CA GLN A 5 -13.90 -2.45 5.85
C GLN A 5 -13.07 -2.60 4.57
N ILE A 6 -13.34 -1.79 3.54
CA ILE A 6 -12.53 -1.77 2.31
C ILE A 6 -11.12 -1.26 2.62
N ILE A 7 -11.01 -0.21 3.46
CA ILE A 7 -9.71 0.30 3.89
C ILE A 7 -8.93 -0.80 4.62
N ASP A 8 -9.57 -1.50 5.55
CA ASP A 8 -8.93 -2.53 6.35
C ASP A 8 -8.54 -3.76 5.52
N ALA A 9 -9.38 -4.19 4.57
CA ALA A 9 -9.06 -5.26 3.64
C ALA A 9 -7.87 -4.93 2.74
N VAL A 10 -7.83 -3.72 2.16
CA VAL A 10 -6.70 -3.25 1.36
C VAL A 10 -5.45 -3.12 2.21
N TRP A 11 -5.59 -2.63 3.44
CA TRP A 11 -4.50 -2.58 4.41
C TRP A 11 -3.96 -3.98 4.71
N ALA A 12 -4.80 -4.95 5.08
CA ALA A 12 -4.40 -6.32 5.40
C ALA A 12 -3.64 -6.97 4.23
N TRP A 13 -4.12 -6.76 3.01
CA TRP A 13 -3.53 -7.30 1.78
C TRP A 13 -2.13 -6.76 1.44
N LEU A 14 -1.86 -5.49 1.76
CA LEU A 14 -0.57 -4.86 1.44
C LEU A 14 0.60 -5.55 2.14
N PRO A 15 1.74 -5.71 1.44
CA PRO A 15 2.92 -6.30 2.05
C PRO A 15 3.54 -5.35 3.09
N PRO A 16 4.19 -5.89 4.13
CA PRO A 16 4.85 -5.11 5.17
C PRO A 16 6.10 -4.36 4.68
N ARG A 17 6.75 -4.85 3.61
CA ARG A 17 7.94 -4.26 3.00
C ARG A 17 7.81 -4.26 1.47
N PRO A 18 8.51 -3.37 0.76
CA PRO A 18 8.54 -3.39 -0.69
C PRO A 18 9.24 -4.67 -1.17
N ASP A 19 8.46 -5.63 -1.64
CA ASP A 19 8.95 -6.87 -2.23
C ASP A 19 9.10 -6.70 -3.74
N ARG A 20 10.29 -7.01 -4.27
CA ARG A 20 10.57 -6.84 -5.72
C ARG A 20 9.98 -7.95 -6.58
N ARG A 21 9.64 -9.09 -6.00
CA ARG A 21 9.08 -10.27 -6.68
C ARG A 21 7.56 -10.24 -6.72
N ARG A 22 6.92 -9.47 -5.83
CA ARG A 22 5.46 -9.34 -5.76
C ARG A 22 5.01 -8.06 -6.46
N THR A 23 4.20 -8.18 -7.51
CA THR A 23 3.60 -7.03 -8.17
C THR A 23 2.42 -6.53 -7.35
N VAL A 24 2.56 -5.35 -6.75
CA VAL A 24 1.49 -4.71 -5.96
C VAL A 24 0.87 -3.59 -6.79
N THR A 25 -0.28 -3.87 -7.41
CA THR A 25 -1.04 -2.87 -8.20
C THR A 25 -2.52 -2.85 -7.77
N PRO A 26 -3.22 -1.72 -7.99
CA PRO A 26 -4.65 -1.62 -7.66
C PRO A 26 -5.50 -2.68 -8.36
N SER A 27 -5.16 -3.04 -9.60
CA SER A 27 -5.89 -4.05 -10.38
C SER A 27 -5.75 -5.46 -9.80
N ILE A 28 -4.55 -5.84 -9.32
CA ILE A 28 -4.33 -7.14 -8.69
C ILE A 28 -5.05 -7.20 -7.34
N ALA A 29 -4.95 -6.13 -6.55
CA ALA A 29 -5.67 -6.03 -5.29
C ALA A 29 -7.18 -6.12 -5.48
N ALA A 30 -7.72 -5.41 -6.48
CA ALA A 30 -9.14 -5.44 -6.83
C ALA A 30 -9.61 -6.86 -7.17
N ALA A 31 -8.87 -7.57 -8.03
CA ALA A 31 -9.18 -8.95 -8.39
C ALA A 31 -9.11 -9.92 -7.20
N GLN A 32 -8.12 -9.77 -6.32
CA GLN A 32 -7.96 -10.68 -5.16
C GLN A 32 -8.94 -10.39 -4.03
N LEU A 33 -9.34 -9.13 -3.84
CA LEU A 33 -10.27 -8.72 -2.79
C LEU A 33 -11.74 -8.72 -3.24
N GLY A 34 -12.03 -9.01 -4.53
CA GLY A 34 -13.37 -8.91 -5.08
C GLY A 34 -13.91 -7.47 -5.11
N LEU A 35 -13.02 -6.49 -5.22
CA LEU A 35 -13.34 -5.06 -5.20
C LEU A 35 -13.15 -4.44 -6.58
N THR A 36 -13.64 -3.21 -6.77
CA THR A 36 -13.33 -2.43 -7.96
C THR A 36 -11.97 -1.72 -7.85
N PRO A 37 -11.24 -1.50 -8.96
CA PRO A 37 -9.99 -0.73 -8.95
C PRO A 37 -10.17 0.69 -8.39
N ALA A 38 -11.35 1.29 -8.60
CA ALA A 38 -11.69 2.61 -8.07
C ALA A 38 -11.76 2.60 -6.53
N GLN A 39 -12.41 1.60 -5.92
CA GLN A 39 -12.47 1.44 -4.47
C GLN A 39 -11.07 1.22 -3.88
N VAL A 40 -10.26 0.35 -4.49
CA VAL A 40 -8.89 0.12 -4.03
C VAL A 40 -8.06 1.40 -4.12
N THR A 41 -8.16 2.15 -5.21
CA THR A 41 -7.41 3.40 -5.39
C THR A 41 -7.81 4.45 -4.35
N ALA A 42 -9.11 4.57 -4.06
CA ALA A 42 -9.60 5.49 -3.03
C ALA A 42 -9.21 5.05 -1.61
N ALA A 43 -9.13 3.73 -1.34
CA ALA A 43 -8.63 3.18 -0.08
C ALA A 43 -7.13 3.47 0.09
N LEU A 44 -6.32 3.22 -0.95
CA LEU A 44 -4.88 3.55 -0.94
C LEU A 44 -4.65 5.05 -0.74
N ALA A 45 -5.43 5.91 -1.40
CA ALA A 45 -5.35 7.35 -1.21
C ALA A 45 -5.64 7.75 0.25
N THR A 46 -6.63 7.12 0.87
CA THR A 46 -6.97 7.34 2.28
C THR A 46 -5.84 6.88 3.21
N LEU A 47 -5.32 5.67 3.01
CA LEU A 47 -4.19 5.13 3.78
C LEU A 47 -2.92 5.99 3.63
N ARG A 48 -2.69 6.55 2.44
CA ARG A 48 -1.57 7.45 2.18
C ARG A 48 -1.73 8.77 2.95
N ARG A 49 -2.93 9.37 2.92
CA ARG A 49 -3.23 10.60 3.70
C ARG A 49 -3.07 10.36 5.21
N GLN A 50 -3.37 9.16 5.69
CA GLN A 50 -3.15 8.75 7.07
C GLN A 50 -1.68 8.43 7.41
N GLY A 51 -0.77 8.50 6.44
CA GLY A 51 0.65 8.17 6.64
C GLY A 51 0.91 6.68 6.91
N ARG A 52 -0.04 5.80 6.60
CA ARG A 52 0.08 4.35 6.87
C ARG A 52 0.79 3.58 5.75
N ILE A 53 0.84 4.13 4.54
CA ILE A 53 1.49 3.49 3.38
C ILE A 53 2.49 4.42 2.71
N ALA A 54 3.52 3.84 2.10
CA ALA A 54 4.49 4.53 1.28
C ALA A 54 4.61 3.84 -0.09
N TYR A 55 5.26 4.52 -1.03
CA TYR A 55 5.51 3.99 -2.37
C TYR A 55 7.00 3.73 -2.55
N SER A 56 7.33 2.57 -3.11
CA SER A 56 8.71 2.28 -3.52
C SER A 56 9.10 3.14 -4.73
N ARG A 57 10.40 3.18 -5.06
CA ARG A 57 10.90 3.85 -6.28
C ARG A 57 10.25 3.37 -7.59
N ARG A 58 9.59 2.22 -7.58
CA ARG A 58 8.85 1.65 -8.73
C ARG A 58 7.35 1.94 -8.70
N GLY A 59 6.88 2.77 -7.76
CA GLY A 59 5.46 3.10 -7.62
C GLY A 59 4.60 2.02 -6.95
N GLN A 60 5.22 1.02 -6.30
CA GLN A 60 4.46 -0.03 -5.60
C GLN A 60 4.16 0.38 -4.15
N PRO A 61 2.89 0.31 -3.70
CA PRO A 61 2.53 0.64 -2.33
C PRO A 61 2.93 -0.46 -1.34
N TYR A 62 3.38 -0.07 -0.15
CA TYR A 62 3.70 -0.98 0.96
C TYR A 62 3.34 -0.34 2.30
N LYS A 63 3.18 -1.17 3.35
CA LYS A 63 2.86 -0.68 4.70
C LYS A 63 4.04 0.12 5.27
N SER A 64 3.75 1.31 5.77
CA SER A 64 4.70 2.22 6.41
C SER A 64 4.01 2.79 7.63
N ILE A 65 4.07 2.10 8.77
CA ILE A 65 3.49 2.61 10.02
C ILE A 65 4.51 3.58 10.63
N GLY A 66 4.58 4.81 10.12
CA GLY A 66 5.17 5.99 10.79
C GLY A 66 6.61 5.94 11.32
N ASP A 67 7.31 4.80 11.31
CA ASP A 67 8.59 4.60 11.98
C ASP A 67 9.47 3.74 11.06
N ALA A 68 10.10 4.42 10.13
CA ALA A 68 11.35 4.02 9.50
C ALA A 68 11.74 5.17 8.59
N GLU A 69 12.55 6.07 9.14
CA GLU A 69 13.71 6.51 8.38
C GLU A 69 14.17 5.34 7.52
N CYS A 70 13.98 5.42 6.20
CA CYS A 70 14.75 4.59 5.33
C CYS A 70 16.18 5.08 5.49
N SER A 71 16.87 4.56 6.52
CA SER A 71 18.31 4.59 6.67
C SER A 71 18.86 4.07 5.35
N SER A 72 19.11 5.01 4.46
CA SER A 72 19.93 4.80 3.29
C SER A 72 21.28 4.51 3.90
N THR A 73 21.62 3.22 3.96
CA THR A 73 22.90 2.73 4.43
C THR A 73 23.99 3.62 3.83
N HIS A 74 24.62 4.41 4.70
CA HIS A 74 25.90 5.03 4.47
C HIS A 74 26.83 3.90 4.04
N ARG A 75 27.34 3.96 2.81
CA ARG A 75 28.41 3.09 2.35
C ARG A 75 29.51 4.01 1.86
N ASP A 76 30.45 4.23 2.78
CA ASP A 76 31.86 4.62 2.67
C ASP A 76 32.26 5.49 1.46
#